data_AF-A0A368GDC6-F1
#
_entry.id   AF-A0A368GDC6-F1
#
_cell.length_a   1.000
_cell.length_b   1.000
_cell.length_c   1.000
_cell.angle_alpha   90.00
_cell.angle_beta   90.00
_cell.angle_gamma   90.00
#
_symmetry.space_group_name_H-M   'P 1'
#
loop_
_entity.id
_entity.type
_entity.pdbx_description
1 polymer ?
#
loop_
_entity_poly.entity_id
_entity_poly.type
_entity_poly.pdbx_seq_one_letter_code
_entity_poly.pdbx_strand_id
1 'polypeptide(L)'
;MFPTASQARSLQVDDVLCQKPDKRSIITYVSQFIRAFGESPPVEEPNVYAEFLEWLSHAYKLDLVNSEQGMYFRLRREFIEYRSVFNTIMATKLNFTVEELTEIQERWEIVRNNLEAAAASAEKRLPKPYSTLSAWTVTGQTIVNTPLNLPSEDPQKCLTMLQKMISEHNRHFIEMAAKQEELGQAIETGGLGGRPVAAEYVEPLRVRMAALAEEAPLKLATLKVLHAHYTVLAYLYDLEVKMNLWRWVLLGAGGIS
;
A
#
# COMPACT_ATOMS: atom_id res chain seq x y z
N MET A 1 8.90 -17.35 50.65
CA MET A 1 10.21 -17.55 51.31
C MET A 1 11.27 -17.47 50.22
N PHE A 2 11.88 -16.30 50.03
CA PHE A 2 12.87 -16.06 48.98
C PHE A 2 14.25 -16.51 49.44
N PRO A 3 15.02 -17.28 48.65
CA PRO A 3 16.45 -17.43 48.88
C PRO A 3 17.19 -16.24 48.27
N THR A 4 17.69 -15.41 49.18
CA THR A 4 18.86 -14.53 49.13
C THR A 4 19.68 -14.49 47.84
N ALA A 5 19.77 -13.28 47.28
CA ALA A 5 20.73 -12.89 46.25
C ALA A 5 22.15 -13.31 46.62
N SER A 6 22.77 -14.16 45.80
CA SER A 6 24.21 -14.37 45.86
C SER A 6 24.88 -13.08 45.39
N GLN A 7 25.34 -12.31 46.37
CA GLN A 7 26.11 -11.09 46.22
C GLN A 7 27.29 -11.35 45.26
N ALA A 8 27.16 -10.87 44.02
CA ALA A 8 28.24 -10.90 43.05
C ALA A 8 29.39 -10.08 43.64
N ARG A 9 30.49 -10.75 43.99
CA ARG A 9 31.69 -10.12 44.55
C ARG A 9 32.24 -9.18 43.47
N SER A 10 31.95 -7.88 43.61
CA SER A 10 32.53 -6.86 42.74
C SER A 10 34.04 -6.87 42.99
N LEU A 11 34.80 -7.03 41.91
CA LEU A 11 36.25 -7.11 41.93
C LEU A 11 36.79 -5.79 42.50
N GLN A 12 37.57 -5.85 43.59
CA GLN A 12 38.08 -4.63 44.22
C GLN A 12 39.31 -4.14 43.47
N VAL A 13 39.55 -2.83 43.49
CA VAL A 13 40.67 -2.20 42.76
C VAL A 13 42.01 -2.80 43.19
N ASP A 14 42.15 -3.12 44.47
CA ASP A 14 43.36 -3.73 45.02
C ASP A 14 43.60 -5.17 44.51
N ASP A 15 42.54 -5.89 44.12
CA ASP A 15 42.63 -7.24 43.56
C ASP A 15 43.24 -7.24 42.14
N VAL A 16 43.15 -6.10 41.43
CA VAL A 16 43.68 -5.92 40.06
C VAL A 16 45.09 -5.33 40.08
N LEU A 17 45.37 -4.42 41.01
CA LEU A 17 46.63 -3.66 41.04
C LEU A 17 47.77 -4.36 41.80
N CYS A 18 47.54 -5.55 42.35
CA CYS A 18 48.59 -6.35 42.98
C CYS A 18 49.55 -6.97 41.93
N GLN A 19 50.78 -7.33 42.32
CA GLN A 19 51.80 -7.85 41.39
C GLN A 19 51.38 -9.13 40.64
N LYS A 20 50.40 -9.89 41.15
CA LYS A 20 49.92 -11.12 40.52
C LYS A 20 48.43 -11.33 40.82
N PRO A 21 47.53 -10.74 40.03
CA PRO A 21 46.10 -10.81 40.30
C PRO A 21 45.55 -12.22 40.06
N ASP A 22 44.47 -12.56 40.77
CA ASP A 22 43.84 -13.87 40.67
C ASP A 22 43.12 -14.04 39.32
N LYS A 23 43.60 -14.99 38.52
CA LYS A 23 43.09 -15.25 37.18
C LYS A 23 41.61 -15.63 37.19
N ARG A 24 41.16 -16.40 38.19
CA ARG A 24 39.77 -16.89 38.24
C ARG A 24 38.79 -15.76 38.53
N SER A 25 39.17 -14.84 39.40
CA SER A 25 38.41 -13.62 39.71
C SER A 25 38.34 -12.69 38.51
N ILE A 26 39.47 -12.43 37.83
CA ILE A 26 39.51 -11.61 36.60
C ILE A 26 38.61 -12.23 35.52
N ILE A 27 38.75 -13.53 35.25
CA ILE A 27 37.93 -14.23 34.23
C ILE A 27 36.45 -14.13 34.56
N THR A 28 36.07 -14.30 35.84
CA THR A 28 34.67 -14.22 36.27
C THR A 28 34.10 -12.82 36.00
N TYR A 29 34.84 -11.77 36.35
CA TYR A 29 34.41 -10.40 36.10
C TYR A 29 34.36 -10.04 34.61
N VAL A 30 35.38 -10.43 33.83
CA VAL A 30 35.39 -10.24 32.38
C VAL A 30 34.27 -11.03 31.71
N SER A 31 33.94 -12.23 32.20
CA SER A 31 32.83 -13.04 31.67
C SER A 31 31.46 -12.39 31.91
N GLN A 32 31.28 -11.60 32.98
CA GLN A 32 30.06 -10.83 33.19
C GLN A 32 29.92 -9.72 32.15
N PHE A 33 31.02 -9.05 31.79
CA PHE A 33 31.03 -8.08 30.70
C PHE A 33 30.79 -8.73 29.34
N ILE A 34 31.41 -9.87 29.04
CA ILE A 34 31.15 -10.61 27.80
C ILE A 34 29.70 -11.12 27.76
N ARG A 35 29.09 -11.45 28.90
CA ARG A 35 27.68 -11.89 28.94
C ARG A 35 26.69 -10.72 28.87
N ALA A 36 27.09 -9.52 29.30
CA ALA A 36 26.27 -8.31 29.26
C ALA A 36 26.44 -7.50 27.96
N PHE A 37 27.59 -7.63 27.28
CA PHE A 37 27.97 -6.83 26.11
C PHE A 37 28.58 -7.62 24.95
N GLY A 38 28.90 -8.91 25.15
CA GLY A 38 29.20 -9.81 24.04
C GLY A 38 27.90 -10.17 23.33
N GLU A 39 28.01 -10.41 22.03
CA GLU A 39 26.88 -10.86 21.21
C GLU A 39 26.21 -12.05 21.91
N SER A 40 24.94 -11.87 22.28
CA SER A 40 24.11 -12.98 22.73
C SER A 40 24.25 -14.11 21.70
N PRO A 41 24.39 -15.39 22.11
CA PRO A 41 24.21 -16.48 21.15
C PRO A 41 22.88 -16.24 20.44
N PRO A 42 22.80 -16.41 19.12
CA PRO A 42 21.55 -16.16 18.42
C PRO A 42 20.56 -17.16 18.99
N VAL A 43 19.64 -16.66 19.81
CA VAL A 43 18.31 -17.23 19.83
C VAL A 43 17.89 -17.05 18.38
N GLU A 44 17.83 -18.14 17.62
CA GLU A 44 17.25 -18.14 16.28
C GLU A 44 15.81 -17.67 16.46
N GLU A 45 15.60 -16.36 16.45
CA GLU A 45 14.30 -15.80 16.13
C GLU A 45 13.92 -16.44 14.80
N PRO A 46 12.73 -17.07 14.70
CA PRO A 46 12.25 -17.59 13.44
C PRO A 46 12.50 -16.54 12.37
N ASN A 47 13.21 -16.89 11.30
CA ASN A 47 13.51 -15.92 10.25
C ASN A 47 12.18 -15.56 9.57
N VAL A 48 11.54 -14.51 10.09
CA VAL A 48 10.20 -14.05 9.70
C VAL A 48 10.16 -13.77 8.19
N TYR A 49 11.30 -13.40 7.59
CA TYR A 49 11.42 -13.23 6.15
C TYR A 49 11.33 -14.57 5.41
N ALA A 50 11.98 -15.64 5.91
CA ALA A 50 11.91 -16.95 5.26
C ALA A 50 10.49 -17.52 5.30
N GLU A 51 9.79 -17.42 6.44
CA GLU A 51 8.40 -17.84 6.57
C GLU A 51 7.47 -17.04 5.64
N PHE A 52 7.65 -15.71 5.58
CA PHE A 52 6.93 -14.85 4.66
C PHE A 52 7.15 -15.24 3.19
N LEU A 53 8.40 -15.49 2.78
CA LEU A 53 8.72 -15.85 1.40
C LEU A 53 8.18 -17.22 1.03
N GLU A 54 8.22 -18.18 1.95
CA GLU A 54 7.61 -19.49 1.79
C GLU A 54 6.10 -19.36 1.62
N TRP A 55 5.43 -18.63 2.52
CA TRP A 55 4.00 -18.33 2.41
C TRP A 55 3.67 -17.67 1.07
N LEU A 56 4.43 -16.63 0.68
CA LEU A 56 4.20 -15.89 -0.55
C LEU A 56 4.31 -16.78 -1.78
N SER A 57 5.24 -17.75 -1.79
CA SER A 57 5.47 -18.70 -2.89
C SER A 57 4.31 -19.67 -3.15
N HIS A 58 3.43 -19.85 -2.16
CA HIS A 58 2.20 -20.63 -2.24
C HIS A 58 0.98 -19.73 -2.48
N ALA A 59 0.88 -18.63 -1.73
CA ALA A 59 -0.26 -17.72 -1.72
C ALA A 59 -0.60 -17.17 -3.12
N TYR A 60 0.40 -16.74 -3.90
CA TYR A 60 0.16 -16.11 -5.20
C TYR A 60 -0.41 -17.05 -6.26
N LYS A 61 -0.30 -18.37 -6.05
CA LYS A 61 -0.82 -19.41 -6.97
C LYS A 61 -2.25 -19.83 -6.65
N LEU A 62 -2.81 -19.39 -5.52
CA LEU A 62 -4.14 -19.83 -5.09
C LEU A 62 -5.24 -19.18 -5.95
N ASP A 63 -6.11 -20.01 -6.51
CA ASP A 63 -7.34 -19.57 -7.15
C ASP A 63 -8.45 -19.39 -6.11
N LEU A 64 -8.53 -18.19 -5.55
CA LEU A 64 -9.51 -17.86 -4.51
C LEU A 64 -10.93 -17.69 -5.03
N VAL A 65 -11.12 -17.48 -6.34
CA VAL A 65 -12.45 -17.24 -6.92
C VAL A 65 -13.25 -18.53 -6.99
N ASN A 66 -12.57 -19.65 -7.29
CA ASN A 66 -13.18 -20.98 -7.40
C ASN A 66 -12.97 -21.86 -6.15
N SER A 67 -12.22 -21.40 -5.15
CA SER A 67 -11.96 -22.13 -3.91
C SER A 67 -13.08 -22.01 -2.88
N GLU A 68 -13.03 -22.88 -1.86
CA GLU A 68 -13.87 -22.78 -0.68
C GLU A 68 -13.70 -21.44 0.05
N GLN A 69 -14.79 -20.90 0.59
CA GLN A 69 -14.82 -19.57 1.18
C GLN A 69 -13.93 -19.44 2.44
N GLY A 70 -13.70 -20.55 3.15
CA GLY A 70 -12.76 -20.59 4.28
C GLY A 70 -11.31 -20.30 3.86
N MET A 71 -10.92 -20.64 2.63
CA MET A 71 -9.59 -20.34 2.10
C MET A 71 -9.38 -18.84 1.90
N TYR A 72 -10.41 -18.13 1.40
CA TYR A 72 -10.37 -16.68 1.28
C TYR A 72 -10.14 -16.00 2.64
N PHE A 73 -10.93 -16.36 3.66
CA PHE A 73 -10.81 -15.73 4.97
C PHE A 73 -9.47 -16.03 5.66
N ARG A 74 -8.95 -17.25 5.48
CA ARG A 74 -7.62 -17.62 5.96
C ARG A 74 -6.54 -16.76 5.30
N LEU A 75 -6.49 -16.76 3.97
CA LEU A 75 -5.46 -16.04 3.23
C LEU A 75 -5.54 -14.52 3.47
N ARG A 76 -6.75 -13.96 3.58
CA ARG A 76 -6.93 -12.54 3.92
C ARG A 76 -6.30 -12.18 5.27
N ARG A 77 -6.45 -13.05 6.27
CA ARG A 77 -5.87 -12.86 7.60
C ARG A 77 -4.35 -12.88 7.53
N GLU A 78 -3.79 -13.93 6.92
CA GLU A 78 -2.35 -14.09 6.73
C GLU A 78 -1.76 -12.90 5.95
N PHE A 79 -2.43 -12.43 4.90
CA PHE A 79 -2.02 -11.25 4.14
C PHE A 79 -1.95 -9.98 5.01
N ILE A 80 -2.89 -9.79 5.94
CA ILE A 80 -2.87 -8.65 6.87
C ILE A 80 -1.70 -8.79 7.86
N GLU A 81 -1.45 -9.99 8.38
CA GLU A 81 -0.37 -10.29 9.32
C GLU A 81 1.00 -10.02 8.66
N TYR A 82 1.21 -10.50 7.44
CA TYR A 82 2.46 -10.34 6.69
C TYR A 82 2.69 -8.95 6.09
N ARG A 83 1.69 -8.05 6.11
CA ARG A 83 1.82 -6.70 5.54
C ARG A 83 2.95 -5.89 6.16
N SER A 84 3.16 -6.04 7.48
CA SER A 84 4.25 -5.36 8.18
C SER A 84 5.64 -5.83 7.71
N VAL A 85 5.78 -7.14 7.46
CA VAL A 85 7.01 -7.77 6.95
C VAL A 85 7.28 -7.27 5.54
N PHE A 86 6.29 -7.33 4.64
CA PHE A 86 6.41 -6.80 3.28
C PHE A 86 6.86 -5.34 3.26
N ASN A 87 6.19 -4.47 4.04
CA ASN A 87 6.56 -3.06 4.12
C ASN A 87 8.00 -2.85 4.61
N THR A 88 8.44 -3.67 5.56
CA THR A 88 9.81 -3.61 6.10
C THR A 88 10.84 -4.02 5.05
N ILE A 89 10.58 -5.10 4.29
CA ILE A 89 11.45 -5.53 3.18
C ILE A 89 11.55 -4.42 2.13
N MET A 90 10.41 -3.84 1.71
CA MET A 90 10.39 -2.80 0.67
C MET A 90 11.04 -1.49 1.11
N ALA A 91 10.94 -1.14 2.39
CA ALA A 91 11.55 0.08 2.94
C ALA A 91 13.06 -0.07 3.17
N THR A 92 13.48 -1.19 3.75
CA THR A 92 14.90 -1.40 4.10
C THR A 92 15.72 -1.86 2.91
N LYS A 93 15.15 -2.72 2.06
CA LYS A 93 15.82 -3.36 0.92
C LYS A 93 17.11 -4.08 1.31
N LEU A 94 17.29 -4.36 2.60
CA LEU A 94 18.47 -5.02 3.14
C LEU A 94 18.35 -6.51 2.88
N ASN A 95 19.44 -7.14 2.47
CA ASN A 95 19.54 -8.59 2.24
C ASN A 95 18.78 -9.13 1.02
N PHE A 96 18.32 -8.28 0.11
CA PHE A 96 17.68 -8.68 -1.14
C PHE A 96 18.29 -7.96 -2.34
N THR A 97 18.40 -8.69 -3.45
CA THR A 97 18.73 -8.14 -4.77
C THR A 97 17.54 -7.38 -5.35
N VAL A 98 17.80 -6.58 -6.40
CA VAL A 98 16.74 -5.81 -7.08
C VAL A 98 15.73 -6.76 -7.73
N GLU A 99 16.22 -7.86 -8.29
CA GLU A 99 15.41 -8.91 -8.92
C GLU A 99 14.49 -9.58 -7.91
N GLU A 100 15.01 -9.96 -6.74
CA GLU A 100 14.20 -10.55 -5.65
C GLU A 100 13.16 -9.57 -5.13
N LEU A 101 13.51 -8.29 -4.95
CA LEU A 101 12.55 -7.27 -4.51
C LEU A 101 11.42 -7.08 -5.53
N THR A 102 11.75 -7.11 -6.82
CA THR A 102 10.78 -7.01 -7.92
C THR A 102 9.83 -8.20 -7.91
N GLU A 103 10.36 -9.41 -7.76
CA GLU A 103 9.55 -10.64 -7.68
C GLU A 103 8.66 -10.68 -6.44
N ILE A 104 9.17 -10.27 -5.28
CA ILE A 104 8.39 -10.16 -4.04
C ILE A 104 7.24 -9.17 -4.23
N GLN A 105 7.51 -8.00 -4.81
CA GLN A 105 6.48 -6.99 -5.09
C GLN A 105 5.42 -7.52 -6.06
N GLU A 106 5.83 -8.13 -7.17
CA GLU A 106 4.90 -8.68 -8.15
C GLU A 106 3.99 -9.75 -7.55
N ARG A 107 4.56 -10.73 -6.84
CA ARG A 107 3.79 -11.79 -6.18
C ARG A 107 2.85 -11.24 -5.12
N TRP A 108 3.29 -10.24 -4.35
CA TRP A 108 2.45 -9.57 -3.35
C TRP A 108 1.24 -8.88 -3.99
N GLU A 109 1.44 -8.18 -5.10
CA GLU A 109 0.34 -7.55 -5.85
C GLU A 109 -0.60 -8.60 -6.46
N ILE A 110 -0.10 -9.75 -6.94
CA ILE A 110 -0.95 -10.86 -7.40
C ILE A 110 -1.86 -11.36 -6.27
N VAL A 111 -1.32 -11.59 -5.06
CA VAL A 111 -2.11 -12.02 -3.91
C VAL A 111 -3.18 -10.98 -3.56
N ARG A 112 -2.82 -9.69 -3.54
CA ARG A 112 -3.75 -8.58 -3.29
C ARG A 112 -4.89 -8.58 -4.30
N ASN A 113 -4.57 -8.66 -5.59
CA ASN A 113 -5.56 -8.68 -6.67
C ASN A 113 -6.47 -9.91 -6.60
N ASN A 114 -5.93 -11.08 -6.28
CA ASN A 114 -6.71 -12.30 -6.11
C ASN A 114 -7.69 -12.20 -4.92
N LEU A 115 -7.24 -11.63 -3.80
CA LEU A 115 -8.10 -11.37 -2.63
C LEU A 115 -9.23 -10.39 -2.97
N GLU A 116 -8.93 -9.32 -3.72
CA GLU A 116 -9.95 -8.36 -4.17
C GLU A 116 -10.95 -8.99 -5.14
N ALA A 117 -10.49 -9.77 -6.10
CA ALA A 117 -11.36 -10.48 -7.06
C ALA A 117 -12.28 -11.49 -6.35
N ALA A 118 -11.75 -12.24 -5.39
CA ALA A 118 -12.54 -13.18 -4.59
C ALA A 118 -13.58 -12.47 -3.72
N ALA A 119 -13.21 -11.36 -3.08
CA ALA A 119 -14.13 -10.51 -2.32
C ALA A 119 -15.27 -10.00 -3.21
N ALA A 120 -14.94 -9.41 -4.36
CA ALA A 120 -15.93 -8.91 -5.31
C ALA A 120 -16.85 -10.02 -5.85
N SER A 121 -16.32 -11.22 -6.09
CA SER A 121 -17.11 -12.39 -6.49
C SER A 121 -18.10 -12.83 -5.40
N ALA A 122 -17.67 -12.85 -4.14
CA ALA A 122 -18.52 -13.16 -3.00
C ALA A 122 -19.60 -12.09 -2.78
N GLU A 123 -19.23 -10.81 -2.88
CA GLU A 123 -20.12 -9.67 -2.70
C GLU A 123 -21.24 -9.63 -3.76
N LYS A 124 -20.96 -10.05 -5.00
CA LYS A 124 -21.99 -10.18 -6.06
C LYS A 124 -23.12 -11.13 -5.68
N ARG A 125 -22.86 -12.11 -4.81
CA ARG A 125 -23.85 -13.09 -4.34
C ARG A 125 -24.62 -12.59 -3.11
N LEU A 126 -24.24 -11.45 -2.53
CA LEU A 126 -24.95 -10.89 -1.38
C LEU A 126 -26.31 -10.31 -1.78
N PRO A 127 -27.29 -10.34 -0.86
CA PRO A 127 -28.56 -9.68 -1.09
C PRO A 127 -28.35 -8.18 -1.30
N LYS A 128 -29.32 -7.53 -1.95
CA LYS A 128 -29.31 -6.07 -2.04
C LYS A 128 -29.44 -5.47 -0.61
N PRO A 129 -28.87 -4.28 -0.36
CA PRO A 129 -28.15 -3.42 -1.30
C PRO A 129 -26.67 -3.78 -1.50
N TYR A 130 -26.11 -4.73 -0.74
CA TYR A 130 -24.67 -5.04 -0.73
C TYR A 130 -24.09 -5.35 -2.11
N SER A 131 -24.76 -6.16 -2.92
CA SER A 131 -24.29 -6.47 -4.28
C SER A 131 -24.28 -5.25 -5.21
N THR A 132 -25.27 -4.35 -5.08
CA THR A 132 -25.32 -3.09 -5.84
C THR A 132 -24.20 -2.14 -5.40
N LEU A 133 -23.98 -2.02 -4.08
CA LEU A 133 -22.92 -1.20 -3.50
C LEU A 133 -21.53 -1.72 -3.88
N SER A 134 -21.36 -3.04 -3.92
CA SER A 134 -20.13 -3.67 -4.40
C SER A 134 -19.86 -3.34 -5.86
N ALA A 135 -20.85 -3.48 -6.75
CA ALA A 135 -20.70 -3.10 -8.16
C ALA A 135 -20.34 -1.62 -8.34
N TRP A 136 -20.99 -0.74 -7.57
CA TRP A 136 -20.67 0.69 -7.57
C TRP A 136 -19.22 0.94 -7.11
N THR A 137 -18.80 0.28 -6.03
CA THR A 137 -17.43 0.39 -5.47
C THR A 137 -16.37 -0.07 -6.46
N VAL A 138 -16.60 -1.20 -7.16
CA VAL A 138 -15.69 -1.68 -8.22
C VAL A 138 -15.54 -0.65 -9.34
N THR A 139 -16.63 0.00 -9.73
CA THR A 139 -16.61 1.06 -10.76
C THR A 139 -15.74 2.23 -10.30
N GLY A 140 -15.92 2.70 -9.06
CA GLY A 140 -15.12 3.78 -8.50
C GLY A 140 -13.63 3.44 -8.38
N GLN A 141 -13.30 2.22 -7.93
CA GLN A 141 -11.91 1.74 -7.89
C GLN A 141 -11.28 1.73 -9.29
N THR A 142 -12.04 1.33 -10.32
CA THR A 142 -11.57 1.38 -11.71
C THR A 142 -11.23 2.81 -12.13
N ILE A 143 -12.10 3.79 -11.81
CA ILE A 143 -11.85 5.22 -12.11
C ILE A 143 -10.59 5.73 -11.40
N VAL A 144 -10.39 5.39 -10.12
CA VAL A 144 -9.22 5.80 -9.34
C VAL A 144 -7.93 5.16 -9.88
N ASN A 145 -7.97 3.86 -10.18
CA ASN A 145 -6.81 3.07 -10.60
C ASN A 145 -6.49 3.20 -12.09
N THR A 146 -7.35 3.84 -12.88
CA THR A 146 -7.09 4.04 -14.32
C THR A 146 -5.76 4.78 -14.52
N PRO A 147 -4.80 4.19 -15.26
CA PRO A 147 -3.49 4.78 -15.48
C PRO A 147 -3.58 6.05 -16.34
N LEU A 148 -2.70 7.00 -16.06
CA LEU A 148 -2.62 8.29 -16.76
C LEU A 148 -1.76 8.13 -18.01
N ASN A 149 -2.35 7.58 -19.08
CA ASN A 149 -1.68 7.42 -20.37
C ASN A 149 -1.87 8.69 -21.23
N LEU A 150 -1.26 9.81 -20.81
CA LEU A 150 -1.39 11.10 -21.49
C LEU A 150 -0.38 11.19 -22.66
N PRO A 151 -0.81 11.59 -23.87
CA PRO A 151 0.09 11.77 -25.01
C PRO A 151 0.90 13.07 -24.84
N SER A 152 2.16 12.97 -24.42
CA SER A 152 3.02 14.12 -24.09
C SER A 152 3.29 15.09 -25.26
N GLU A 153 3.02 14.68 -26.49
CA GLU A 153 3.31 15.44 -27.71
C GLU A 153 2.31 16.57 -27.98
N ASP A 154 1.08 16.46 -27.45
CA ASP A 154 -0.02 17.39 -27.78
C ASP A 154 -0.72 17.86 -26.49
N PRO A 155 -0.40 19.08 -26.01
CA PRO A 155 -0.99 19.63 -24.80
C PRO A 155 -2.52 19.76 -24.88
N GLN A 156 -3.08 20.04 -26.05
CA GLN A 156 -4.53 20.21 -26.24
C GLN A 156 -5.27 18.87 -26.17
N LYS A 157 -4.69 17.81 -26.74
CA LYS A 157 -5.22 16.44 -26.56
C LYS A 157 -5.17 16.00 -25.10
N CYS A 158 -4.08 16.31 -24.39
CA CYS A 158 -3.96 16.04 -22.95
C CYS A 158 -5.09 16.72 -22.15
N LEU A 159 -5.38 18.00 -22.42
CA LEU A 159 -6.47 18.73 -21.78
C LEU A 159 -7.82 18.07 -22.01
N THR A 160 -8.11 17.67 -23.25
CA THR A 160 -9.38 17.00 -23.59
C THR A 160 -9.53 15.68 -22.83
N MET A 161 -8.47 14.88 -22.75
CA MET A 161 -8.47 13.62 -21.99
C MET A 161 -8.66 13.85 -20.49
N LEU A 162 -7.90 14.79 -19.92
CA LEU A 162 -8.00 15.13 -18.48
C LEU A 162 -9.39 15.64 -18.12
N GLN A 163 -9.98 16.49 -18.96
CA GLN A 163 -11.33 17.00 -18.74
C GLN A 163 -12.38 15.89 -18.78
N LYS A 164 -12.23 14.90 -19.66
CA LYS A 164 -13.08 13.69 -19.68
C LYS A 164 -12.92 12.89 -18.38
N MET A 165 -11.69 12.63 -17.94
CA MET A 165 -11.42 11.88 -16.70
C MET A 165 -11.97 12.59 -15.46
N ILE A 166 -11.81 13.92 -15.37
CA ILE A 166 -12.37 14.75 -14.28
C ILE A 166 -13.90 14.69 -14.28
N SER A 167 -14.52 14.77 -15.45
CA SER A 167 -15.98 14.72 -15.58
C SER A 167 -16.54 13.36 -15.16
N GLU A 168 -15.89 12.28 -15.59
CA GLU A 168 -16.24 10.91 -15.20
C GLU A 168 -16.10 10.69 -13.69
N HIS A 169 -14.98 11.14 -13.12
CA HIS A 169 -14.74 11.11 -11.68
C HIS A 169 -15.85 11.84 -10.91
N ASN A 170 -16.08 13.13 -11.20
CA ASN A 170 -17.07 13.93 -10.49
C ASN A 170 -18.48 13.31 -10.59
N ARG A 171 -18.86 12.82 -11.78
CA ARG A 171 -20.16 12.18 -12.02
C ARG A 171 -20.37 10.95 -11.14
N HIS A 172 -19.33 10.15 -10.93
CA HIS A 172 -19.43 8.95 -10.10
C HIS A 172 -19.40 9.28 -8.61
N PHE A 173 -18.46 10.12 -8.18
CA PHE A 173 -18.20 10.36 -6.76
C PHE A 173 -19.13 11.38 -6.10
N ILE A 174 -20.00 12.06 -6.85
CA ILE A 174 -21.05 12.91 -6.27
C ILE A 174 -21.99 12.12 -5.33
N GLU A 175 -22.17 10.82 -5.57
CA GLU A 175 -23.02 9.94 -4.76
C GLU A 175 -22.30 9.27 -3.59
N MET A 176 -20.99 9.50 -3.40
CA MET A 176 -20.16 8.75 -2.43
C MET A 176 -20.74 8.76 -1.01
N ALA A 177 -21.10 9.93 -0.49
CA ALA A 177 -21.66 10.04 0.86
C ALA A 177 -22.98 9.27 1.01
N ALA A 178 -23.88 9.39 0.01
CA ALA A 178 -25.15 8.67 0.01
C ALA A 178 -24.95 7.14 -0.05
N LYS A 179 -23.95 6.67 -0.79
CA LYS A 179 -23.60 5.24 -0.87
C LYS A 179 -23.01 4.70 0.43
N GLN A 180 -22.18 5.49 1.12
CA GLN A 180 -21.66 5.12 2.44
C GLN A 180 -22.79 5.05 3.49
N GLU A 181 -23.74 5.99 3.44
CA GLU A 181 -24.91 5.96 4.30
C GLU A 181 -25.81 4.74 4.00
N GLU A 182 -26.06 4.43 2.73
CA GLU A 182 -26.81 3.24 2.29
C GLU A 182 -26.17 1.95 2.84
N LEU A 183 -24.84 1.85 2.84
CA LEU A 183 -24.13 0.72 3.43
C LEU A 183 -24.31 0.66 4.96
N GLY A 184 -24.17 1.79 5.66
CA GLY A 184 -24.35 1.87 7.11
C GLY A 184 -25.75 1.43 7.53
N GLN A 185 -26.78 1.97 6.87
CA GLN A 185 -28.18 1.59 7.11
C GLN A 185 -28.42 0.11 6.83
N ALA A 186 -27.84 -0.44 5.75
CA ALA A 186 -28.00 -1.86 5.42
C ALA A 186 -27.40 -2.78 6.50
N ILE A 187 -26.26 -2.39 7.09
CA ILE A 187 -25.61 -3.13 8.17
C ILE A 187 -26.49 -3.12 9.43
N GLU A 188 -27.07 -1.97 9.79
CA GLU A 188 -27.92 -1.82 10.96
C GLU A 188 -29.26 -2.55 10.82
N THR A 189 -29.86 -2.52 9.63
CA THR A 189 -31.22 -3.03 9.38
C THR A 189 -31.27 -4.46 8.82
N GLY A 190 -30.11 -5.07 8.53
CA GLY A 190 -30.02 -6.39 7.92
C GLY A 190 -30.39 -6.43 6.43
N GLY A 191 -30.18 -5.33 5.71
CA GLY A 191 -30.36 -5.24 4.25
C GLY A 191 -31.80 -5.45 3.76
N LEU A 192 -31.97 -5.70 2.45
CA LEU A 192 -33.29 -6.01 1.88
C LEU A 192 -33.76 -7.39 2.32
N GLY A 193 -34.80 -7.41 3.16
CA GLY A 193 -35.40 -8.62 3.72
C GLY A 193 -35.19 -8.77 5.23
N GLY A 194 -34.53 -7.80 5.89
CA GLY A 194 -34.40 -7.74 7.35
C GLY A 194 -33.59 -8.88 7.97
N ARG A 195 -32.79 -9.59 7.16
CA ARG A 195 -31.96 -10.71 7.63
C ARG A 195 -30.52 -10.24 7.76
N PRO A 196 -29.93 -10.23 8.96
CA PRO A 196 -28.56 -9.79 9.14
C PRO A 196 -27.61 -10.67 8.32
N VAL A 197 -26.73 -10.02 7.56
CA VAL A 197 -25.60 -10.67 6.89
C VAL A 197 -24.44 -10.69 7.89
N ALA A 198 -23.75 -11.82 8.04
CA ALA A 198 -22.62 -11.91 8.96
C ALA A 198 -21.53 -10.89 8.58
N ALA A 199 -20.97 -10.23 9.60
CA ALA A 199 -20.06 -9.09 9.43
C ALA A 199 -18.86 -9.42 8.54
N GLU A 200 -18.33 -10.64 8.64
CA GLU A 200 -17.20 -11.13 7.83
C GLU A 200 -17.44 -11.04 6.31
N TYR A 201 -18.69 -11.09 5.85
CA TYR A 201 -19.04 -10.97 4.43
C TYR A 201 -19.19 -9.53 3.95
N VAL A 202 -19.52 -8.61 4.87
CA VAL A 202 -19.76 -7.19 4.55
C VAL A 202 -18.51 -6.35 4.80
N GLU A 203 -17.67 -6.76 5.74
CA GLU A 203 -16.46 -6.06 6.15
C GLU A 203 -15.49 -5.78 4.97
N PRO A 204 -15.24 -6.69 4.02
CA PRO A 204 -14.42 -6.39 2.85
C PRO A 204 -14.96 -5.22 2.01
N LEU A 205 -16.28 -5.17 1.80
CA LEU A 205 -16.95 -4.08 1.09
C LEU A 205 -16.82 -2.76 1.86
N ARG A 206 -17.05 -2.80 3.18
CA ARG A 206 -16.93 -1.62 4.05
C ARG A 206 -15.53 -1.02 4.01
N VAL A 207 -14.49 -1.86 4.13
CA VAL A 207 -13.09 -1.42 4.07
C VAL A 207 -12.75 -0.84 2.69
N ARG A 208 -13.19 -1.48 1.61
CA ARG A 208 -12.96 -0.96 0.24
C ARG A 208 -13.66 0.36 -0.01
N MET A 209 -14.91 0.53 0.43
CA MET A 209 -15.63 1.80 0.31
C MET A 209 -14.97 2.91 1.12
N ALA A 210 -14.46 2.61 2.32
CA ALA A 210 -13.73 3.57 3.13
C ALA A 210 -12.41 3.99 2.45
N ALA A 211 -11.61 3.04 1.97
CA ALA A 211 -10.38 3.33 1.22
C ALA A 211 -10.66 4.16 -0.03
N LEU A 212 -11.70 3.79 -0.79
CA LEU A 212 -12.10 4.52 -1.99
C LEU A 212 -12.51 5.97 -1.68
N ALA A 213 -13.16 6.23 -0.55
CA ALA A 213 -13.52 7.58 -0.12
C ALA A 213 -12.30 8.45 0.21
N GLU A 214 -11.22 7.85 0.71
CA GLU A 214 -9.95 8.54 0.95
C GLU A 214 -9.14 8.75 -0.35
N GLU A 215 -9.14 7.78 -1.26
CA GLU A 215 -8.36 7.82 -2.50
C GLU A 215 -8.98 8.71 -3.59
N ALA A 216 -10.32 8.76 -3.67
CA ALA A 216 -11.05 9.54 -4.66
C ALA A 216 -10.66 11.03 -4.68
N PRO A 217 -10.60 11.78 -3.55
CA PRO A 217 -10.19 13.17 -3.57
C PRO A 217 -8.72 13.35 -3.98
N LEU A 218 -7.82 12.42 -3.62
CA LEU A 218 -6.41 12.46 -4.01
C LEU A 218 -6.24 12.30 -5.53
N LYS A 219 -6.99 11.37 -6.14
CA LYS A 219 -7.02 11.22 -7.61
C LYS A 219 -7.52 12.49 -8.28
N LEU A 220 -8.60 13.09 -7.78
CA LEU A 220 -9.15 14.33 -8.34
C LEU A 220 -8.17 15.50 -8.24
N ALA A 221 -7.49 15.65 -7.10
CA ALA A 221 -6.47 16.67 -6.92
C ALA A 221 -5.34 16.50 -7.95
N THR A 222 -4.86 15.27 -8.14
CA THR A 222 -3.83 14.93 -9.15
C THR A 222 -4.29 15.31 -10.56
N LEU A 223 -5.52 14.94 -10.93
CA LEU A 223 -6.09 15.28 -12.24
C LEU A 223 -6.21 16.80 -12.44
N LYS A 224 -6.63 17.55 -11.42
CA LYS A 224 -6.73 19.02 -11.49
C LYS A 224 -5.37 19.69 -11.63
N VAL A 225 -4.35 19.21 -10.91
CA VAL A 225 -2.98 19.70 -11.04
C VAL A 225 -2.44 19.47 -12.45
N LEU A 226 -2.62 18.25 -12.99
CA LEU A 226 -2.22 17.94 -14.36
C LEU A 226 -2.99 18.81 -15.37
N HIS A 227 -4.29 18.99 -15.20
CA HIS A 227 -5.08 19.85 -16.08
C HIS A 227 -4.56 21.28 -16.07
N ALA A 228 -4.25 21.85 -14.90
CA ALA A 228 -3.66 23.18 -14.80
C ALA A 228 -2.28 23.26 -15.49
N HIS A 229 -1.42 22.24 -15.29
CA HIS A 229 -0.12 22.15 -15.96
C HIS A 229 -0.25 22.17 -17.48
N TYR A 230 -1.09 21.29 -18.05
CA TYR A 230 -1.29 21.25 -19.49
C TYR A 230 -2.01 22.48 -20.04
N THR A 231 -2.78 23.20 -19.21
CA THR A 231 -3.39 24.48 -19.60
C THR A 231 -2.31 25.53 -19.84
N VAL A 232 -1.33 25.63 -18.92
CA VAL A 232 -0.18 26.53 -19.08
C VAL A 232 0.66 26.12 -20.29
N LEU A 233 0.93 24.82 -20.47
CA LEU A 233 1.71 24.33 -21.61
C LEU A 233 1.05 24.63 -22.96
N ALA A 234 -0.28 24.45 -23.05
CA ALA A 234 -1.06 24.80 -24.22
C ALA A 234 -0.97 26.31 -24.54
N TYR A 235 -1.07 27.17 -23.53
CA TYR A 235 -0.90 28.62 -23.73
C TYR A 235 0.52 28.98 -24.20
N LEU A 236 1.55 28.34 -23.65
CA LEU A 236 2.94 28.56 -24.10
C LEU A 236 3.12 28.16 -25.56
N TYR A 237 2.58 27.00 -25.95
CA TYR A 237 2.60 26.55 -27.34
C TYR A 237 1.90 27.54 -28.28
N ASP A 238 0.69 27.99 -27.91
CA ASP A 238 -0.06 28.97 -28.69
C ASP A 238 0.69 30.32 -28.82
N LEU A 239 1.38 30.75 -27.77
CA LEU A 239 2.21 31.95 -27.78
C LEU A 239 3.43 31.78 -28.69
N GLU A 240 4.12 30.65 -28.62
CA GLU A 240 5.27 30.35 -29.46
C GLU A 240 4.89 30.33 -30.95
N VAL A 241 3.79 29.68 -31.30
CA VAL A 241 3.24 29.68 -32.67
C VAL A 241 2.98 31.11 -33.14
N LYS A 242 2.32 31.94 -32.33
CA LYS A 242 2.04 33.34 -32.66
C LYS A 242 3.31 34.19 -32.80
N MET A 243 4.28 34.03 -31.89
CA MET A 243 5.55 34.73 -31.96
C MET A 243 6.35 34.38 -33.21
N ASN A 244 6.34 33.11 -33.60
CA ASN A 244 6.97 32.66 -34.85
C ASN A 244 6.29 33.30 -36.06
N LEU A 245 4.95 33.28 -36.13
CA LEU A 245 4.20 33.96 -37.19
C LEU A 245 4.57 35.44 -37.30
N TRP A 246 4.68 36.16 -36.18
CA TRP A 246 5.09 37.56 -36.18
C TRP A 246 6.53 37.77 -36.69
N ARG A 247 7.48 36.89 -36.32
CA ARG A 247 8.84 36.94 -36.86
C ARG A 247 8.86 36.77 -38.37
N TRP A 248 8.08 35.83 -38.91
CA TRP A 248 7.96 35.62 -40.36
C TRP A 248 7.38 36.84 -41.07
N VAL A 249 6.35 37.47 -40.50
CA VAL A 249 5.76 38.70 -41.06
C VAL A 249 6.77 39.85 -41.04
N LEU A 250 7.50 40.05 -39.94
CA LEU A 250 8.49 41.14 -39.83
C LEU A 250 9.71 40.94 -40.74
N LEU A 251 10.19 39.71 -40.90
CA LEU A 251 11.29 39.39 -41.81
C LEU A 251 10.86 39.42 -43.28
N GLY A 252 9.63 39.00 -43.59
CA GLY A 252 9.07 39.05 -44.94
C GLY A 252 8.75 40.47 -45.41
N ALA A 253 8.40 41.38 -44.50
CA ALA A 253 8.14 42.78 -44.82
C ALA A 253 9.41 43.63 -45.02
N GLY A 254 10.57 43.18 -44.52
CA GLY A 254 11.86 43.88 -44.67
C GLY A 254 12.65 43.55 -45.94
N GLY A 255 12.13 42.67 -46.80
CA GLY A 255 12.80 42.21 -48.04
C GLY A 255 12.30 42.86 -49.33
N ILE A 256 11.43 43.87 -49.25
CA ILE A 256 10.95 44.64 -50.40
C ILE A 256 11.33 46.11 -50.20
N SER A 257 12.59 46.43 -50.49
CA SER A 257 13.08 47.80 -50.70
C SER A 257 14.33 47.77 -51.54
#